data_AF-A0A7D6J1Y9-F1
#
_entry.id   AF-A0A7D6J1Y9-F1
#
_cell.length_a   1.000
_cell.length_b   1.000
_cell.length_c   1.000
_cell.angle_alpha   90.00
_cell.angle_beta   90.00
_cell.angle_gamma   90.00
#
_symmetry.space_group_name_H-M   'P 1'
#
loop_
_entity.id
_entity.type
_entity.pdbx_description
1 polymer ?
#
loop_
_entity_poly.entity_id
_entity_poly.type
_entity_poly.pdbx_seq_one_letter_code
_entity_poly.pdbx_strand_id
1 'polypeptide(L)' 'FVSPSNIINYNVGEELMCYESPRPTCGIHRYVFVLFRQIGRKTVYVPERRHNFNTREFAENYNLGSPVAAVYFNCQR' A
#
# COMPACT_ATOMS: atom_id res chain seq x y z
N PHE A 1 -2.57 15.28 -4.24
CA PHE A 1 -3.35 15.70 -3.06
C PHE A 1 -2.43 16.47 -2.14
N VAL A 2 -2.46 17.80 -2.20
CA VAL A 2 -1.92 18.63 -1.13
C VAL A 2 -3.07 18.80 -0.15
N SER A 3 -2.90 18.40 1.10
CA SER A 3 -3.87 18.72 2.16
C SER A 3 -3.19 19.56 3.24
N PRO A 4 -3.85 20.64 3.69
CA PRO A 4 -3.38 21.47 4.79
C PRO A 4 -3.43 20.69 6.12
N SER A 5 -2.55 21.08 7.03
CA SER A 5 -2.57 20.95 8.48
C SER A 5 -3.70 20.11 9.13
N ASN A 6 -3.26 19.10 9.88
CA ASN A 6 -3.99 18.31 10.89
C ASN A 6 -4.90 17.20 10.36
N ILE A 7 -4.33 16.04 10.04
CA ILE A 7 -4.87 14.67 10.18
C ILE A 7 -3.72 13.73 9.79
N ILE A 8 -3.24 12.90 10.71
CA ILE A 8 -2.12 11.92 10.60
C ILE A 8 -0.80 12.43 9.98
N ASN A 9 0.25 12.46 10.79
CA ASN A 9 1.60 12.67 10.29
C ASN A 9 2.01 11.43 9.46
N TYR A 10 1.82 11.46 8.14
CA TYR A 10 2.16 10.36 7.23
C TYR A 10 3.68 10.17 7.09
N ASN A 11 4.48 11.12 7.58
CA ASN A 11 5.94 11.11 7.55
C ASN A 11 6.60 10.32 8.70
N VAL A 12 5.84 9.55 9.48
CA VAL A 12 6.40 8.78 10.61
C VAL A 12 6.88 7.39 10.16
N GLY A 13 6.41 6.90 9.02
CA GLY A 13 6.82 5.64 8.42
C GLY A 13 8.01 5.80 7.45
N GLU A 14 8.68 4.68 7.14
CA GLU A 14 9.69 4.61 6.09
C GLU A 14 9.02 4.27 4.75
N GLU A 15 9.18 5.14 3.75
CA GLU A 15 8.66 4.89 2.40
C GLU A 15 9.61 3.96 1.64
N LEU A 16 9.22 2.69 1.45
CA LEU A 16 10.02 1.70 0.72
C LEU A 16 9.88 1.82 -0.80
N MET A 17 8.76 2.32 -1.30
CA MET A 17 8.53 2.64 -2.71
C MET A 17 7.68 3.90 -2.82
N CYS A 18 8.07 4.82 -3.70
CA CYS A 18 7.32 6.04 -3.94
C CYS A 18 5.85 5.76 -4.32
N TYR A 19 4.92 6.53 -3.80
CA TYR A 19 3.53 6.47 -4.27
C TYR A 19 3.41 6.91 -5.73
N GLU A 20 2.82 6.05 -6.58
CA GLU A 20 2.47 6.39 -7.97
C GLU A 20 0.96 6.59 -8.09
N SER A 21 0.55 7.76 -8.59
CA SER A 21 -0.88 8.08 -8.73
C SER A 21 -1.55 7.15 -9.76
N PRO A 22 -2.76 6.64 -9.49
CA PRO A 22 -3.58 5.87 -10.43
C PRO A 22 -3.70 6.53 -11.80
N ARG A 23 -3.38 5.77 -12.86
CA ARG A 23 -3.57 6.18 -14.27
C ARG A 23 -4.12 5.00 -15.09
N PRO A 24 -5.35 4.54 -14.82
CA PRO A 24 -5.93 3.43 -15.56
C PRO A 24 -6.09 3.79 -17.04
N THR A 25 -5.77 2.84 -17.92
CA THR A 25 -5.84 3.04 -19.38
C THR A 25 -7.15 2.55 -19.99
N CYS A 26 -7.83 1.60 -19.35
CA CYS A 26 -9.07 1.00 -19.84
C CYS A 26 -9.91 0.42 -18.69
N GLY A 27 -11.22 0.67 -18.70
CA GLY A 27 -12.17 0.12 -17.74
C GLY A 27 -12.08 0.72 -16.34
N ILE A 28 -12.80 0.10 -15.40
CA ILE A 28 -12.86 0.50 -13.99
C ILE A 28 -11.85 -0.35 -13.20
N HIS A 29 -10.89 0.30 -12.57
CA HIS A 29 -9.84 -0.32 -11.77
C HIS A 29 -10.11 -0.12 -10.28
N ARG A 30 -9.90 -1.18 -9.49
CA ARG A 30 -9.91 -1.09 -8.02
C ARG A 30 -8.50 -0.81 -7.53
N TYR A 31 -8.34 0.29 -6.81
CA TYR A 31 -7.10 0.63 -6.11
C TYR A 31 -7.32 0.39 -4.62
N VAL A 32 -6.48 -0.48 -4.05
CA VAL A 32 -6.68 -1.02 -2.70
C VAL A 32 -5.55 -0.54 -1.80
N PHE A 33 -5.90 0.05 -0.65
CA PHE A 33 -4.99 0.28 0.45
C PHE A 33 -5.19 -0.81 1.49
N VAL A 34 -4.11 -1.49 1.88
CA VAL A 34 -4.13 -2.57 2.87
C VAL A 34 -3.14 -2.24 3.97
N LEU A 35 -3.59 -2.34 5.22
CA LEU A 35 -2.75 -2.11 6.40
C LEU A 35 -2.49 -3.45 7.11
N PHE A 36 -1.22 -3.70 7.39
CA PHE A 36 -0.76 -4.87 8.13
C PHE A 36 -0.07 -4.45 9.42
N ARG A 37 -0.14 -5.31 10.45
CA ARG A 37 0.62 -5.12 11.69
C ARG A 37 1.95 -5.86 11.57
N GLN A 38 3.07 -5.14 11.58
CA GLN A 38 4.40 -5.75 11.63
C GLN A 38 4.69 -6.34 13.01
N ILE A 39 5.48 -7.42 13.04
CA ILE A 39 5.98 -8.02 14.29
C ILE A 39 7.07 -7.16 14.97
N GLY A 40 7.70 -6.26 14.22
CA GLY A 40 8.75 -5.37 14.70
C GLY A 40 9.07 -4.25 13.69
N ARG A 41 10.01 -3.37 14.03
CA ARG A 41 10.49 -2.32 13.11
C ARG A 41 11.51 -2.88 12.12
N LYS A 42 11.53 -2.35 10.90
CA LYS A 42 12.49 -2.70 9.83
C LYS A 42 12.52 -4.21 9.49
N THR A 43 11.36 -4.87 9.50
CA THR A 43 11.23 -6.30 9.18
C THR A 43 10.67 -6.57 7.79
N VAL A 44 10.45 -5.53 6.98
CA VAL A 44 9.84 -5.60 5.64
C VAL A 44 10.74 -4.85 4.68
N TYR A 45 10.96 -5.41 3.49
CA TYR A 45 11.82 -4.80 2.47
C TYR A 45 11.05 -4.49 1.19
N VAL A 46 11.66 -3.63 0.38
CA VAL A 46 11.12 -3.22 -0.92
C VAL A 46 10.94 -4.43 -1.84
N PRO A 47 9.76 -4.61 -2.47
CA PRO A 47 9.61 -5.61 -3.52
C PRO A 47 10.36 -5.16 -4.78
N GLU A 48 10.90 -6.12 -5.54
CA GLU A 48 11.74 -5.82 -6.70
C GLU A 48 10.99 -5.10 -7.84
N ARG A 49 9.67 -5.37 -7.96
CA ARG A 49 8.85 -4.91 -9.07
C ARG A 49 7.44 -4.57 -8.59
N ARG A 50 6.81 -3.59 -9.25
CA ARG A 50 5.41 -3.21 -8.99
C ARG A 50 4.40 -4.10 -9.70
N HIS A 51 4.71 -4.49 -10.94
CA HIS A 51 3.82 -5.37 -11.71
C HIS A 51 3.85 -6.78 -11.13
N ASN A 52 2.73 -7.48 -11.24
CA ASN A 52 2.55 -8.84 -10.70
C ASN A 52 2.80 -8.96 -9.19
N PHE A 53 2.65 -7.85 -8.43
CA PHE A 53 2.73 -7.90 -6.98
C PHE A 53 1.53 -8.67 -6.40
N ASN A 54 1.82 -9.61 -5.50
CA ASN A 54 0.80 -10.39 -4.79
C ASN A 54 0.79 -10.03 -3.30
N THR A 55 -0.29 -9.40 -2.85
CA THR A 55 -0.44 -8.94 -1.46
C THR A 55 -0.50 -10.09 -0.45
N ARG A 56 -1.05 -11.26 -0.83
CA ARG A 56 -1.14 -12.42 0.07
C ARG A 56 0.23 -13.06 0.26
N GLU A 57 0.95 -13.29 -0.82
CA GLU A 57 2.33 -13.82 -0.78
C GLU A 57 3.26 -12.88 0.00
N PHE A 58 3.12 -11.56 -0.20
CA PHE A 58 3.87 -10.58 0.58
C PHE A 58 3.58 -10.68 2.09
N ALA A 59 2.32 -10.86 2.49
CA ALA A 59 1.95 -11.00 3.89
C ALA A 59 2.51 -12.30 4.50
N GLU A 60 2.54 -13.38 3.73
CA GLU A 60 3.13 -14.66 4.13
C GLU A 60 4.65 -14.55 4.30
N ASN A 61 5.36 -14.02 3.29
CA ASN A 61 6.82 -13.88 3.30
C ASN A 61 7.34 -13.03 4.47
N TYR A 62 6.56 -12.05 4.93
CA TYR A 62 6.93 -11.15 6.03
C TYR A 62 6.23 -11.44 7.35
N ASN A 63 5.52 -12.57 7.47
CA ASN A 63 4.79 -12.97 8.68
C ASN A 63 3.83 -11.88 9.19
N LEU A 64 3.15 -11.19 8.28
CA LEU A 64 2.25 -10.07 8.60
C LEU A 64 0.86 -10.53 9.05
N GLY A 65 0.51 -11.79 8.76
CA GLY A 65 -0.81 -12.35 9.06
C GLY A 65 -1.92 -11.72 8.21
N SER A 66 -3.12 -11.64 8.77
CA SER A 66 -4.27 -11.02 8.10
C SER A 66 -4.20 -9.49 8.15
N PRO A 67 -4.73 -8.78 7.13
CA PRO A 67 -4.86 -7.33 7.17
C PRO A 67 -5.64 -6.88 8.40
N VAL A 68 -5.20 -5.79 9.04
CA VAL A 68 -5.93 -5.15 10.15
C VAL A 68 -6.95 -4.12 9.65
N ALA A 69 -6.73 -3.59 8.44
CA ALA A 69 -7.68 -2.73 7.75
C ALA A 69 -7.46 -2.83 6.23
N ALA A 70 -8.52 -2.62 5.46
CA ALA A 70 -8.44 -2.49 4.02
C ALA A 70 -9.54 -1.54 3.52
N VAL A 71 -9.20 -0.71 2.55
CA VAL A 71 -10.16 0.15 1.85
C VAL A 71 -9.81 0.14 0.37
N TYR A 72 -10.81 0.26 -0.50
CA TYR A 72 -10.59 0.42 -1.93
C TYR A 72 -11.45 1.54 -2.50
N PHE A 73 -10.99 2.07 -3.62
CA PHE A 73 -11.79 2.96 -4.46
C PHE A 73 -11.70 2.50 -5.91
N ASN A 74 -12.73 2.85 -6.68
CA ASN A 74 -12.74 2.64 -8.10
C ASN A 74 -12.17 3.87 -8.80
N CYS A 75 -11.36 3.66 -9.83
CA CYS A 75 -10.84 4.71 -10.68
C CYS A 75 -10.92 4.25 -12.14
N GLN A 76 -11.33 5.16 -13.01
CA GLN A 76 -11.45 4.96 -14.45
C GLN A 76 -10.84 6.17 -15.15
N ARG A 77 -10.61 6.04 -16.46
CA ARG A 77 -10.19 7.16 -17.29
C ARG A 77 -11.33 8.15 -17.52
#